data_AF-A0A212CFK1-F1
#
_entry.id   AF-A0A212CFK1-F1
#
_cell.length_a   1.000
_cell.length_b   1.000
_cell.length_c   1.000
_cell.angle_alpha   90.00
_cell.angle_beta   90.00
_cell.angle_gamma   90.00
#
_symmetry.space_group_name_H-M   'P 1'
#
loop_
_entity.id
_entity.type
_entity.pdbx_description
1 polymer ?
#
loop_
_entity_poly.entity_id
_entity_poly.type
_entity_poly.pdbx_seq_one_letter_code
_entity_poly.pdbx_strand_id
1 'polypeptide(L)' 'MSPKHSPILDSELFEMFQEIIEFPILKLNGRTMEIESTFHMYVQPVVHPQLTPFCTELTGIIQAMVDGQPSLQQVLEVG' A
#
# COMPACT_ATOMS: atom_id res chain seq x y z
N MET A 1 1.78 -37.40 -28.45
CA MET A 1 2.35 -37.02 -27.14
C MET A 1 2.10 -35.53 -26.97
N SER A 2 1.06 -35.18 -26.23
CA SER A 2 0.72 -33.79 -25.95
C SER A 2 1.77 -33.18 -25.01
N PRO A 3 2.20 -31.94 -25.21
CA PRO A 3 3.09 -31.28 -24.26
C PRO A 3 2.35 -31.18 -22.92
N LYS A 4 2.99 -31.65 -21.84
CA LYS A 4 2.52 -31.40 -20.48
C LYS A 4 2.66 -29.91 -20.23
N HIS A 5 1.55 -29.18 -20.21
CA HIS A 5 1.52 -27.84 -19.62
C HIS A 5 2.07 -27.96 -18.19
N SER A 6 3.13 -27.22 -17.89
CA SER A 6 3.73 -27.18 -16.56
C SER A 6 2.83 -26.34 -15.64
N PRO A 7 2.27 -26.92 -14.56
CA PRO A 7 1.35 -26.22 -13.65
C PRO A 7 2.05 -25.16 -12.76
N ILE A 8 3.36 -24.94 -12.95
CA ILE A 8 4.16 -24.03 -12.13
C ILE A 8 3.94 -22.56 -12.53
N LEU A 9 3.46 -22.29 -13.75
CA LEU A 9 3.30 -20.92 -14.25
C LEU A 9 1.95 -20.26 -13.91
N ASP A 10 0.99 -21.02 -13.35
CA ASP A 10 -0.33 -20.49 -13.00
C ASP A 10 -0.42 -20.05 -11.52
N SER A 11 0.43 -20.58 -10.63
CA SER A 11 0.41 -20.27 -9.20
C SER A 11 1.17 -19.00 -8.81
N GLU A 12 2.12 -18.53 -9.62
CA GLU A 12 2.89 -17.30 -9.35
C GLU A 12 2.20 -16.03 -9.91
N LEU A 13 1.14 -16.18 -10.71
CA LEU A 13 0.33 -15.07 -11.22
C LEU A 13 -0.88 -14.75 -10.34
N PHE A 14 -1.17 -15.59 -9.34
CA PHE A 14 -2.24 -15.36 -8.39
C PHE A 14 -1.69 -14.54 -7.20
N GLU A 15 -2.05 -13.25 -7.17
CA GLU A 15 -1.91 -12.31 -6.06
C GLU A 15 -0.60 -11.48 -5.95
N MET A 16 -0.31 -10.69 -7.00
CA MET A 16 0.60 -9.54 -6.92
C MET A 16 -0.15 -8.19 -6.92
N PHE A 17 -1.31 -8.10 -6.26
CA PHE A 17 -1.99 -6.82 -6.14
C PHE A 17 -1.33 -5.98 -5.05
N GLN A 18 -0.74 -4.85 -5.45
CA GLN A 18 -0.17 -3.89 -4.51
C GLN A 18 -1.28 -3.14 -3.79
N GLU A 19 -1.09 -2.91 -2.50
CA GLU A 19 -1.98 -2.14 -1.64
C GLU A 19 -1.26 -0.90 -1.12
N ILE A 20 -2.01 0.17 -0.88
CA ILE A 20 -1.49 1.40 -0.26
C ILE A 20 -1.25 1.13 1.23
N ILE A 21 -0.05 1.45 1.70
CA ILE A 21 0.34 1.31 3.12
C ILE A 21 0.68 2.66 3.79
N GLU A 22 0.73 3.74 3.02
CA GLU A 22 0.96 5.11 3.47
C GLU A 22 0.20 6.08 2.56
N PHE A 23 -0.48 7.08 3.13
CA PHE A 23 -1.32 8.03 2.40
C PHE A 23 -1.01 9.48 2.81
N PRO A 24 0.07 10.07 2.27
CA PRO A 24 0.41 11.46 2.52
C PRO A 24 -0.29 12.41 1.53
N ILE A 25 -0.83 13.53 2.02
CA ILE A 25 -1.41 14.62 1.22
C ILE A 25 -0.85 15.96 1.68
N LEU A 26 -0.52 16.82 0.70
CA LEU A 26 -0.20 18.23 0.91
C LEU A 26 -1.22 19.10 0.17
N LYS A 27 -1.85 20.02 0.90
CA LYS A 27 -2.71 21.04 0.28
C LYS A 27 -1.84 22.23 -0.11
N LEU A 28 -1.50 22.34 -1.40
CA LEU A 28 -0.67 23.42 -1.93
C LEU A 28 -1.54 24.57 -2.46
N ASN A 29 -1.22 25.80 -2.06
CA ASN A 29 -1.79 26.98 -2.67
C ASN A 29 -1.13 27.24 -4.05
N GLY A 30 -1.90 27.12 -5.13
CA GLY A 30 -1.37 27.29 -6.49
C GLY A 30 -0.91 28.70 -6.87
N ARG A 31 -1.15 29.72 -6.03
CA ARG A 31 -0.66 31.10 -6.27
C ARG A 31 0.58 31.42 -5.46
N THR A 32 0.59 31.09 -4.18
CA THR A 32 1.71 31.41 -3.28
C THR A 32 2.77 30.31 -3.26
N MET A 33 2.43 29.10 -3.75
CA MET A 33 3.26 27.90 -3.65
C MET A 33 3.56 27.47 -2.20
N GLU A 34 2.74 27.93 -1.25
CA GLU A 34 2.84 27.56 0.16
C GLU A 34 1.94 26.36 0.48
N ILE A 35 2.38 25.52 1.43
CA ILE A 35 1.60 24.40 1.95
C ILE A 35 0.60 24.97 2.98
N GLU A 36 -0.69 24.86 2.69
CA GLU A 36 -1.76 25.33 3.57
C GLU A 36 -2.09 24.32 4.67
N SER A 37 -1.96 23.02 4.38
CA SER A 37 -2.17 21.95 5.35
C SER A 37 -1.53 20.65 4.89
N THR A 38 -1.33 19.75 5.85
CA THR A 38 -0.80 18.40 5.64
C THR A 38 -1.77 17.37 6.22
N PHE A 39 -1.82 16.21 5.59
CA PHE A 39 -2.51 15.02 6.08
C PHE A 39 -1.61 13.82 5.85
N HIS A 40 -1.55 12.90 6.81
CA HIS A 40 -0.72 11.71 6.74
C HIS A 40 -1.35 10.60 7.57
N MET A 41 -1.50 9.42 6.96
CA MET A 41 -1.92 8.21 7.65
C MET A 41 -1.14 7.01 7.11
N TYR A 42 -0.79 6.09 8.03
CA TYR A 42 -0.50 4.71 7.65
C TYR A 42 -1.81 3.97 7.40
N VAL A 43 -1.76 2.99 6.50
CA VAL A 43 -2.93 2.23 6.06
C VAL A 43 -2.69 0.76 6.31
N GLN A 44 -3.66 0.06 6.91
CA GLN A 44 -3.59 -1.37 7.05
C GLN A 44 -4.01 -2.06 5.74
N PRO A 45 -3.11 -2.82 5.07
CA PRO A 45 -3.51 -3.62 3.92
C PRO A 45 -4.47 -4.74 4.34
N VAL A 46 -5.44 -5.06 3.49
CA VAL A 46 -6.55 -5.97 3.80
C VAL A 46 -6.36 -7.33 3.13
N VAL A 47 -5.83 -7.36 1.91
CA VAL A 47 -5.58 -8.63 1.18
C VAL A 47 -4.27 -9.26 1.64
N HIS A 48 -3.19 -8.47 1.71
CA HIS A 48 -1.86 -8.89 2.14
C HIS A 48 -1.44 -8.12 3.41
N PRO A 49 -2.01 -8.44 4.58
CA PRO A 49 -1.77 -7.68 5.82
C PRO A 49 -0.30 -7.70 6.28
N GLN A 50 0.48 -8.72 5.88
CA GLN A 50 1.87 -8.87 6.27
C GLN A 50 2.81 -8.23 5.25
N LEU A 51 3.57 -7.22 5.69
CA LEU A 51 4.59 -6.58 4.88
C LEU A 51 5.74 -7.56 4.61
N THR A 52 6.22 -7.58 3.37
CA THR A 52 7.44 -8.33 3.04
C THR A 52 8.68 -7.59 3.57
N PRO A 53 9.80 -8.30 3.80
CA PRO A 53 11.07 -7.66 4.14
C PRO A 53 11.51 -6.62 3.10
N PHE A 54 11.27 -6.88 1.81
CA PHE A 54 11.55 -5.95 0.73
C PHE A 54 10.76 -4.64 0.85
N CYS A 55 9.47 -4.70 1.16
CA CYS A 55 8.64 -3.50 1.38
C CYS A 55 9.19 -2.67 2.55
N THR A 56 9.58 -3.34 3.64
CA THR A 56 10.18 -2.68 4.81
C THR A 56 11.51 -2.02 4.46
N GLU A 57 12.38 -2.72 3.73
CA GLU A 57 13.69 -2.20 3.31
C GLU A 57 13.56 -1.00 2.36
N LEU A 58 12.61 -1.06 1.42
CA LEU A 58 12.41 -0.01 0.42
C LEU A 58 11.77 1.26 1.00
N THR A 59 10.81 1.12 1.92
CA THR A 59 9.99 2.25 2.40
C THR A 59 10.35 2.71 3.81
N GLY A 60 10.99 1.86 4.61
CA GLY A 60 11.20 2.08 6.05
C GLY A 60 9.97 1.83 6.93
N ILE A 61 8.83 1.46 6.35
CA ILE A 61 7.59 1.17 7.09
C ILE A 61 7.65 -0.25 7.64
N ILE A 62 7.58 -0.38 8.97
CA ILE A 62 7.53 -1.68 9.66
C ILE A 62 6.10 -2.12 9.92
N GLN A 63 5.89 -3.42 10.13
CA GLN A 63 4.56 -4.00 10.40
C GLN A 63 3.77 -3.27 11.50
N ALA A 64 4.44 -2.93 12.61
CA ALA A 64 3.83 -2.24 13.74
C ALA A 64 3.29 -0.83 13.41
N MET A 65 3.68 -0.24 12.28
CA MET A 65 3.18 1.07 11.83
C MET A 65 1.84 0.95 11.09
N VAL A 66 1.57 -0.19 10.45
CA VAL A 66 0.34 -0.45 9.68
C VAL A 66 -0.67 -1.32 10.46
N ASP A 67 -0.21 -2.10 11.43
CA ASP A 67 -1.09 -2.92 12.28
C ASP A 67 -2.10 -2.04 13.05
N GLY A 68 -3.39 -2.36 12.90
CA GLY A 68 -4.47 -1.65 13.59
C GLY A 68 -4.76 -0.25 13.04
N GLN A 69 -4.11 0.15 11.95
CA GLN A 69 -4.48 1.37 11.23
C GLN A 69 -5.77 1.19 10.44
N PRO A 70 -6.44 2.28 10.03
CA PRO A 70 -7.61 2.16 9.18
C PRO A 70 -7.27 1.55 7.82
N SER A 71 -8.24 0.90 7.20
CA SER A 71 -8.15 0.49 5.81
C SER A 71 -8.15 1.71 4.88
N LEU A 72 -7.71 1.54 3.64
CA LEU A 72 -7.71 2.63 2.66
C LEU A 72 -9.09 3.28 2.50
N GLN A 73 -10.16 2.47 2.51
CA GLN A 73 -11.53 2.97 2.40
C GLN A 73 -11.87 3.92 3.56
N GLN A 74 -11.48 3.55 4.79
CA GLN A 74 -11.72 4.38 5.97
C GLN A 74 -10.89 5.66 5.93
N VAL A 75 -9.64 5.62 5.47
CA VAL A 75 -8.80 6.82 5.33
C VAL A 75 -9.42 7.83 4.37
N LEU A 76 -10.00 7.36 3.26
CA LEU A 76 -10.65 8.22 2.26
C LEU A 76 -11.94 8.90 2.77
N GLU A 77 -12.55 8.41 3.84
CA GLU A 77 -13.76 9.01 4.44
C GLU A 77 -13.44 10.15 5.41
N VAL A 78 -12.21 10.20 5.93
CA VAL A 78 -11.78 11.18 6.96
C VAL A 78 -10.99 12.35 6.36
N GLY A 79 -10.43 12.16 5.16
CA GLY A 79 -9.60 13.15 4.44
C GLY A 79 -10.38 14.23 3.70
#